data_AF-A0A0H5Q5S4-F1
#
_entry.id   AF-A0A0H5Q5S4-F1
#
_cell.length_a   1.000
_cell.length_b   1.000
_cell.length_c   1.000
_cell.angle_alpha   90.00
_cell.angle_beta   90.00
_cell.angle_gamma   90.00
#
_symmetry.space_group_name_H-M   'P 1'
#
loop_
_entity.id
_entity.type
_entity.pdbx_description
1 polymer ?
#
loop_
_entity_poly.entity_id
_entity_poly.type
_entity_poly.pdbx_seq_one_letter_code
_entity_poly.pdbx_strand_id
1 'polypeptide(L)' 'MTSNQKPAESNYRQVSITFTEEQNHRCTIRVKTKPYHVPWDRATVVDHFELKLAESPTSLTDVYRLLLVALSEQPLPGV' A
#
# COMPACT_ATOMS: atom_id res chain seq x y z
N MET A 1 -31.28 10.54 -14.04
CA MET A 1 -30.81 9.15 -13.83
C MET A 1 -29.29 9.19 -13.68
N THR A 2 -28.77 9.30 -12.47
CA THR A 2 -27.33 9.23 -12.23
C THR A 2 -26.90 7.78 -12.41
N SER A 3 -26.20 7.52 -13.52
CA SER A 3 -25.59 6.23 -13.80
C SER A 3 -24.62 5.91 -12.65
N ASN A 4 -25.02 4.99 -11.77
CA ASN A 4 -24.15 4.39 -10.76
C ASN A 4 -23.22 3.40 -11.48
N GLN A 5 -22.40 3.89 -12.41
CA GLN A 5 -21.39 3.10 -13.06
C GLN A 5 -20.30 2.81 -12.02
N LYS A 6 -20.22 1.54 -11.60
CA LYS A 6 -19.08 1.06 -10.84
C LYS A 6 -17.81 1.42 -11.63
N PRO A 7 -16.75 1.90 -10.98
CA PRO A 7 -15.47 2.14 -11.64
C PRO A 7 -15.07 0.90 -12.44
N ALA A 8 -14.58 1.10 -13.66
CA ALA A 8 -14.06 0.01 -14.47
C ALA A 8 -12.96 -0.71 -13.67
N GLU A 9 -12.95 -2.04 -13.69
CA GLU A 9 -12.05 -2.80 -12.82
C GLU A 9 -10.56 -2.54 -13.12
N SER A 10 -10.27 -2.09 -14.34
CA SER A 10 -8.97 -1.56 -14.77
C SER A 10 -8.43 -0.41 -13.91
N ASN A 11 -9.30 0.27 -13.16
CA ASN A 11 -8.93 1.39 -12.29
C ASN A 11 -8.54 0.94 -10.87
N TYR A 12 -8.77 -0.33 -10.51
CA TYR A 12 -8.39 -0.84 -9.20
C TYR A 12 -6.91 -1.26 -9.16
N ARG A 13 -6.31 -1.06 -7.99
CA ARG A 13 -4.96 -1.54 -7.66
C ARG A 13 -5.05 -2.46 -6.45
N GLN A 14 -4.16 -3.45 -6.41
CA GLN A 14 -3.88 -4.17 -5.17
C GLN A 14 -2.72 -3.49 -4.46
N VAL A 15 -2.91 -3.24 -3.17
CA VAL A 15 -1.89 -2.68 -2.27
C VAL A 15 -1.42 -3.80 -1.35
N SER A 16 -0.11 -3.97 -1.22
CA SER A 16 0.52 -4.86 -0.26
C SER A 16 1.33 -4.02 0.72
N ILE A 17 1.05 -4.18 2.01
CA ILE A 17 1.80 -3.57 3.10
C ILE A 17 2.45 -4.70 3.89
N THR A 18 3.78 -4.74 3.88
CA THR A 18 4.55 -5.76 4.58
C THR A 18 5.24 -5.14 5.77
N PHE A 19 5.06 -5.75 6.94
CA PHE A 19 5.76 -5.43 8.18
C PHE A 19 6.85 -6.48 8.38
N THR A 20 8.09 -6.05 8.51
CA THR A 20 9.24 -6.92 8.80
C THR A 20 9.85 -6.47 10.12
N GLU A 21 9.67 -7.28 11.16
CA GLU A 21 10.35 -7.06 12.43
C GLU A 21 11.84 -7.42 12.26
N GLU A 22 12.69 -6.51 12.69
CA GLU A 22 14.13 -6.65 12.70
C GLU A 22 14.64 -6.85 14.13
N GLN A 23 15.95 -7.09 14.28
CA GLN A 23 16.56 -7.15 15.61
C GLN A 23 16.37 -5.84 16.37
N ASN A 24 16.24 -5.93 17.69
CA ASN A 24 16.01 -4.80 18.61
C ASN A 24 14.64 -4.10 18.43
N HIS A 25 13.59 -4.85 18.09
CA HIS A 25 12.21 -4.34 17.94
C HIS A 25 12.02 -3.28 16.85
N ARG A 26 13.02 -3.09 15.99
CA ARG A 26 12.89 -2.22 14.82
C ARG A 26 11.93 -2.85 13.83
N CYS A 27 11.23 -2.03 13.07
CA CYS A 27 10.28 -2.51 12.07
C CYS A 27 10.51 -1.81 10.75
N THR A 28 10.68 -2.58 9.69
CA THR A 28 10.67 -2.06 8.33
C THR A 28 9.30 -2.31 7.71
N ILE A 29 8.70 -1.24 7.22
CA ILE A 29 7.41 -1.26 6.53
C ILE A 29 7.67 -1.01 5.05
N ARG A 30 7.13 -1.88 4.20
CA ARG A 30 7.21 -1.72 2.75
C ARG A 30 5.83 -1.70 2.13
N VAL A 31 5.57 -0.71 1.29
CA VAL A 31 4.31 -0.58 0.56
C VAL A 31 4.56 -0.79 -0.92
N LYS A 32 3.85 -1.76 -1.49
CA LYS A 32 3.90 -2.10 -2.90
C LYS A 32 2.52 -2.03 -3.52
N THR A 33 2.45 -1.73 -4.81
CA THR A 33 1.20 -1.79 -5.56
C THR A 33 1.36 -2.45 -6.91
N LYS A 34 0.25 -2.94 -7.43
CA LYS A 34 0.12 -3.34 -8.83
C LYS A 34 -1.32 -3.14 -9.31
N PRO A 35 -1.59 -3.16 -10.62
CA PRO A 35 -2.95 -3.27 -11.14
C PRO A 35 -3.66 -4.53 -10.62
N TYR A 36 -4.98 -4.46 -10.42
CA TYR A 36 -5.74 -5.51 -9.73
C TYR A 36 -5.61 -6.90 -10.38
N HIS A 37 -5.68 -6.99 -11.72
CA HIS A 37 -5.67 -8.27 -12.46
C HIS A 37 -4.28 -8.77 -12.89
N VAL A 38 -3.21 -8.05 -12.56
CA VAL A 38 -1.86 -8.38 -13.02
C VAL A 38 -1.15 -9.26 -11.97
N PRO A 39 -0.26 -10.20 -12.32
CA PRO A 39 0.52 -10.94 -11.32
C PRO A 39 1.40 -10.05 -10.43
N TRP A 40 1.84 -10.55 -9.27
CA TRP A 40 2.87 -9.88 -8.46
C TRP A 40 4.26 -10.28 -8.96
N ASP A 41 4.80 -9.52 -9.91
CA ASP A 41 6.16 -9.71 -10.43
C ASP A 41 6.97 -8.40 -10.48
N ARG A 42 8.27 -8.50 -10.75
CA ARG A 42 9.16 -7.32 -10.76
C ARG A 42 8.81 -6.30 -11.84
N ALA A 43 8.15 -6.69 -12.92
CA ALA A 43 7.83 -5.79 -14.03
C ALA A 43 6.55 -4.97 -13.77
N THR A 44 5.69 -5.48 -12.89
CA THR A 44 4.32 -4.98 -12.71
C THR A 44 4.08 -4.35 -11.34
N VAL A 45 4.99 -4.61 -10.40
CA VAL A 45 4.95 -4.10 -9.05
C VAL A 45 5.71 -2.79 -8.96
N VAL A 46 5.05 -1.79 -8.42
CA VAL A 46 5.65 -0.50 -8.06
C VAL A 46 5.90 -0.49 -6.56
N ASP A 47 7.17 -0.37 -6.18
CA ASP A 47 7.58 -0.05 -4.82
C ASP A 47 7.38 1.45 -4.57
N HIS A 48 6.54 1.81 -3.60
CA HIS A 48 6.27 3.22 -3.29
C HIS A 48 7.28 3.77 -2.30
N PHE A 49 7.37 3.12 -1.14
CA PHE A 49 8.34 3.50 -0.12
C PHE A 49 8.68 2.34 0.81
N GLU A 50 9.80 2.55 1.51
CA GLU A 50 10.25 1.78 2.65
C GLU A 50 10.42 2.73 3.84
N LEU A 51 9.74 2.43 4.94
CA LEU A 51 9.84 3.20 6.18
C LEU A 51 10.47 2.34 7.27
N LYS A 52 11.54 2.83 7.86
CA LYS A 52 12.22 2.18 8.99
C LYS A 52 11.78 2.83 10.29
N LEU A 53 11.08 2.08 11.11
CA LEU A 53 10.66 2.50 12.43
C LEU A 53 11.65 2.00 13.48
N ALA A 54 11.88 2.85 14.49
CA ALA A 54 12.66 2.47 15.66
C ALA A 54 11.98 1.35 16.47
N GLU A 55 10.64 1.32 16.44
CA GLU A 55 9.81 0.36 17.16
C GLU A 55 8.66 -0.13 16.27
N SER A 56 8.28 -1.39 16.41
CA SER A 56 7.10 -1.97 15.75
C SER A 56 5.81 -1.27 16.18
N PRO A 57 4.84 -1.07 15.27
CA PRO A 57 3.52 -0.56 15.65
C PRO A 57 2.85 -1.54 16.63
N THR A 58 2.48 -1.05 17.80
CA THR A 58 1.91 -1.87 18.89
C THR A 58 0.40 -1.74 19.00
N SER A 59 -0.20 -0.78 18.29
CA SER A 59 -1.64 -0.54 18.30
C SER A 59 -2.26 -0.60 16.90
N LEU A 60 -3.54 -0.95 16.87
CA LEU A 60 -4.34 -0.91 15.64
C LEU A 60 -4.38 0.50 15.02
N THR A 61 -4.35 1.53 15.85
CA THR A 61 -4.31 2.94 15.42
C THR A 61 -3.04 3.26 14.63
N ASP A 62 -1.90 2.73 15.06
CA ASP A 62 -0.63 2.93 14.34
C ASP A 62 -0.66 2.28 12.97
N VAL A 63 -1.22 1.06 12.89
CA VAL A 63 -1.44 0.34 11.63
C VAL A 63 -2.36 1.14 10.69
N TYR A 64 -3.45 1.73 11.19
CA TYR A 64 -4.34 2.55 10.36
C TYR A 64 -3.68 3.83 9.85
N ARG A 65 -2.86 4.51 10.67
CA ARG A 65 -2.11 5.69 10.23
C ARG A 65 -1.14 5.34 9.11
N LEU A 66 -0.44 4.21 9.24
CA LEU A 66 0.48 3.72 8.22
C LEU A 66 -0.26 3.36 6.93
N LEU A 67 -1.43 2.74 7.02
CA LEU A 67 -2.29 2.46 5.86
C LEU A 67 -2.75 3.76 5.18
N LEU A 68 -3.11 4.79 5.94
CA LEU A 68 -3.53 6.07 5.36
C LEU A 68 -2.39 6.76 4.59
N VAL A 69 -1.19 6.80 5.15
CA VAL A 69 0.01 7.32 4.46
C VAL A 69 0.31 6.49 3.21
N ALA A 70 0.23 5.16 3.32
CA ALA A 70 0.44 4.24 2.21
C ALA A 70 -0.53 4.45 1.04
N LEU A 71 -1.74 4.92 1.33
CA LEU A 71 -2.78 5.21 0.34
C LEU A 71 -2.69 6.64 -0.20
N SER A 72 -2.27 7.63 0.62
CA SER A 72 -2.16 9.03 0.19
C SER A 72 -1.01 9.27 -0.78
N GLU A 73 0.07 8.51 -0.66
CA GLU A 73 1.25 8.59 -1.54
C GLU A 73 1.02 7.90 -2.90
N GLN A 74 -0.14 7.26 -3.11
CA GLN A 74 -0.44 6.63 -4.40
C GLN A 74 -0.98 7.67 -5.38
N PRO A 75 -0.30 7.93 -6.50
CA PRO A 75 -0.85 8.79 -7.53
C PRO A 75 -2.14 8.16 -8.06
N LEU A 76 -3.24 8.91 -7.94
CA LEU A 76 -4.50 8.53 -8.57
C LEU A 76 -4.25 8.41 -10.09
N PRO A 77 -4.72 7.33 -10.74
CA PRO A 77 -4.63 7.26 -12.19
C PRO A 77 -5.46 8.40 -12.80
N GLY A 78 -4.79 9.36 -13.46
CA GLY A 78 -5.44 10.37 -14.30
C GLY A 78 -5.53 11.79 -13.74
N VAL A 79 -4.62 12.22 -12.85
CA VAL A 79 -4.33 13.65 -12.65
C VAL A 79 -3.02 14.00 -13.34
#